data_AF-A0A846HV08-F1
#
_entry.id   AF-A0A846HV08-F1
#
_cell.length_a   1.000
_cell.length_b   1.000
_cell.length_c   1.000
_cell.angle_alpha   90.00
_cell.angle_beta   90.00
_cell.angle_gamma   90.00
#
_symmetry.space_group_name_H-M   'P 1'
#
loop_
_entity.id
_entity.type
_entity.pdbx_description
1 polymer ?
#
loop_
_entity_poly.entity_id
_entity_poly.type
_entity_poly.pdbx_seq_one_letter_code
_entity_poly.pdbx_strand_id
1 'polypeptide(L)'
;MFDDALELAENKLLILYVFNRLDLSISNNKITEIILENNLINYFTLQQYLSELASSGFIKNTDQHKIIITEKGNRVLSMFIDRISEDKIESINNYLDSKLNSIKKEVNIMADYTLENKDTFLVSLKATENNFLLMDIKLSVNSNKEAKEICSKWKENSSAMYTKILNILKSTNEN
;
A
#
# COMPACT_ATOMS: atom_id res chain seq x y z
N MET A 1 10.03 27.36 -18.73
CA MET A 1 11.38 26.80 -18.47
C MET A 1 11.78 26.88 -17.00
N PHE A 2 11.64 28.01 -16.29
CA PHE A 2 11.86 28.08 -14.84
C PHE A 2 10.65 27.57 -14.04
N ASP A 3 9.43 27.90 -14.48
CA ASP A 3 8.18 27.43 -13.87
C ASP A 3 8.02 25.90 -13.94
N ASP A 4 8.40 25.28 -15.07
CA ASP A 4 8.32 23.82 -15.24
C ASP A 4 9.21 23.05 -14.25
N ALA A 5 10.36 23.63 -13.89
CA ALA A 5 11.29 23.03 -12.94
C ALA A 5 10.80 23.17 -11.49
N LEU A 6 10.12 24.27 -11.17
CA LEU A 6 9.50 24.49 -9.87
C LEU A 6 8.30 23.57 -9.67
N GLU A 7 7.44 23.44 -10.68
CA GLU A 7 6.30 22.53 -10.68
C GLU A 7 6.75 21.06 -10.53
N LEU A 8 7.80 20.67 -11.25
CA LEU A 8 8.45 19.36 -11.12
C LEU A 8 8.93 19.09 -9.68
N ALA A 9 9.59 20.07 -9.07
CA ALA A 9 10.12 19.94 -7.71
C ALA A 9 8.98 19.85 -6.68
N GLU A 10 7.95 20.68 -6.83
CA GLU A 10 6.75 20.66 -6.00
C GLU A 10 6.04 19.30 -6.06
N ASN A 11 5.82 18.77 -7.27
CA ASN A 11 5.13 17.50 -7.45
C ASN A 11 5.91 16.30 -6.86
N LYS A 12 7.25 16.36 -6.86
CA LYS A 12 8.08 15.35 -6.17
C LYS A 12 7.95 15.45 -4.65
N LEU A 13 7.93 16.67 -4.12
CA LEU A 13 7.71 16.92 -2.68
C LEU A 13 6.31 16.46 -2.26
N LEU A 14 5.31 16.67 -3.11
CA LEU A 14 3.95 16.19 -2.91
C LEU A 14 3.87 14.65 -2.82
N ILE A 15 4.59 13.93 -3.68
CA ILE A 15 4.67 12.46 -3.59
C ILE A 15 5.31 12.04 -2.26
N LEU A 16 6.42 12.69 -1.86
CA LEU A 16 7.05 12.41 -0.56
C LEU A 16 6.11 12.72 0.60
N TYR A 17 5.33 13.80 0.50
CA TYR A 17 4.32 14.17 1.48
C TYR A 17 3.26 13.07 1.64
N VAL A 18 2.75 12.51 0.53
CA VAL A 18 1.80 11.38 0.60
C VAL A 18 2.38 10.19 1.34
N PHE A 19 3.62 9.77 1.02
CA PHE A 19 4.26 8.67 1.73
C PHE A 19 4.45 8.96 3.22
N ASN A 20 4.87 10.18 3.56
CA ASN A 20 5.05 10.60 4.95
C ASN A 20 3.72 10.58 5.72
N ARG A 21 2.65 11.11 5.12
CA ARG A 21 1.33 11.23 5.76
C ARG A 21 0.64 9.88 5.92
N LEU A 22 0.87 8.94 5.01
CA LEU A 22 0.38 7.57 5.13
C LEU A 22 1.07 6.79 6.24
N ASP A 23 2.36 7.04 6.47
CA ASP A 23 3.23 6.34 7.45
C ASP A 23 3.20 4.80 7.30
N LEU A 24 3.10 4.33 6.05
CA LEU A 24 2.97 2.92 5.70
C LEU A 24 3.74 2.60 4.42
N SER A 25 4.15 1.34 4.29
CA SER A 25 4.61 0.80 3.01
C SER A 25 3.41 0.52 2.11
N ILE A 26 3.42 1.03 0.88
CA ILE A 26 2.32 0.85 -0.07
C ILE A 26 2.82 0.34 -1.42
N SER A 27 2.00 -0.41 -2.15
CA SER A 27 2.38 -0.88 -3.49
C SER A 27 2.40 0.27 -4.50
N ASN A 28 3.12 0.08 -5.61
CA ASN A 28 3.12 1.03 -6.73
C ASN A 28 1.70 1.32 -7.24
N ASN A 29 0.83 0.31 -7.27
CA ASN A 29 -0.55 0.45 -7.70
C ASN A 29 -1.33 1.37 -6.75
N LYS A 30 -1.15 1.21 -5.43
CA LYS A 30 -1.89 2.01 -4.44
C LYS A 30 -1.45 3.48 -4.45
N ILE A 31 -0.14 3.76 -4.55
CA ILE A 31 0.30 5.16 -4.69
C ILE A 31 -0.22 5.78 -6.00
N THR A 32 -0.27 5.00 -7.08
CA THR A 32 -0.81 5.43 -8.37
C THR A 32 -2.28 5.80 -8.27
N GLU A 33 -3.10 4.94 -7.64
CA GLU A 33 -4.51 5.21 -7.39
C GLU A 33 -4.71 6.51 -6.59
N ILE A 34 -3.97 6.68 -5.48
CA ILE A 34 -4.07 7.87 -4.62
C ILE A 34 -3.77 9.14 -5.42
N ILE A 35 -2.67 9.17 -6.18
CA ILE A 35 -2.24 10.37 -6.90
C ILE A 35 -3.17 10.70 -8.07
N LEU A 36 -3.62 9.69 -8.81
CA LEU A 36 -4.50 9.90 -9.97
C LEU A 36 -5.89 10.35 -9.55
N GLU A 37 -6.45 9.83 -8.46
CA GLU A 37 -7.77 10.26 -7.98
C GLU A 37 -7.80 11.71 -7.50
N ASN A 38 -6.66 12.28 -7.12
CA ASN A 38 -6.54 13.70 -6.80
C ASN A 38 -6.31 14.58 -8.03
N ASN A 39 -6.15 14.00 -9.24
CA ASN A 39 -5.86 14.72 -10.50
C ASN A 39 -4.65 15.67 -10.46
N LEU A 40 -3.70 15.44 -9.53
CA LEU A 40 -2.56 16.33 -9.33
C LEU A 40 -1.41 16.03 -10.30
N ILE A 41 -1.22 14.76 -10.66
CA ILE A 41 -0.12 14.29 -11.50
C ILE A 41 -0.66 13.17 -12.40
N ASN A 42 -0.33 13.20 -13.70
CA ASN A 42 -0.71 12.12 -14.61
C ASN A 42 0.15 10.86 -14.40
N TYR A 43 -0.32 9.72 -14.93
CA TYR A 43 0.32 8.42 -14.72
C TYR A 43 1.80 8.38 -15.13
N PHE A 44 2.12 8.82 -16.35
CA PHE A 44 3.49 8.76 -16.86
C PHE A 44 4.46 9.62 -16.03
N THR A 45 4.00 10.80 -15.67
CA THR A 45 4.77 11.75 -14.85
C THR A 45 5.00 11.20 -13.46
N LEU A 46 3.99 10.57 -12.86
CA LEU A 46 4.13 9.89 -11.57
C LEU A 46 5.18 8.77 -11.63
N GLN A 47 5.11 7.89 -12.63
CA GLN A 47 6.08 6.79 -12.74
C GLN A 47 7.52 7.30 -12.93
N GLN A 48 7.69 8.38 -13.72
CA GLN A 48 8.98 9.04 -13.85
C GLN A 48 9.48 9.58 -12.49
N TYR A 49 8.63 10.27 -11.75
CA TYR A 49 9.01 10.86 -10.46
C TYR A 49 9.33 9.79 -9.41
N LEU A 50 8.56 8.70 -9.36
CA LEU A 50 8.87 7.56 -8.49
C LEU A 50 10.24 6.97 -8.83
N SER A 51 10.57 6.80 -10.11
CA SER A 51 11.88 6.31 -10.53
C SER A 51 13.02 7.24 -10.11
N GLU A 52 12.86 8.55 -10.27
CA GLU A 52 13.85 9.56 -9.90
C GLU A 52 14.02 9.68 -8.38
N LEU A 53 12.92 9.64 -7.61
CA LEU A 53 12.93 9.64 -6.15
C LEU A 53 13.61 8.38 -5.60
N ALA A 54 13.37 7.21 -6.22
CA ALA A 54 14.02 5.96 -5.86
C ALA A 54 15.51 6.00 -6.16
N SER A 55 15.89 6.46 -7.35
CA SER A 55 17.29 6.62 -7.77
C SER A 55 18.05 7.60 -6.87
N SER A 56 17.37 8.63 -6.36
CA SER A 56 17.92 9.61 -5.42
C SER A 56 17.96 9.11 -3.96
N GLY A 57 17.40 7.93 -3.69
CA GLY A 57 17.32 7.33 -2.36
C GLY A 57 16.34 8.01 -1.41
N PHE A 58 15.36 8.75 -1.92
CA PHE A 58 14.31 9.40 -1.12
C PHE A 58 13.15 8.45 -0.81
N ILE A 59 12.92 7.48 -1.68
CA ILE A 59 12.05 6.33 -1.46
C ILE A 59 12.82 5.05 -1.71
N LYS A 60 12.36 3.92 -1.16
CA LYS A 60 12.93 2.60 -1.44
C LYS A 60 11.85 1.55 -1.58
N ASN A 61 12.13 0.56 -2.42
CA ASN A 61 11.35 -0.67 -2.47
C ASN A 61 11.73 -1.58 -1.29
N THR A 62 10.73 -2.25 -0.74
CA THR A 62 10.85 -3.31 0.25
C THR A 62 10.77 -4.67 -0.46
N ASP A 63 11.13 -5.74 0.24
CA ASP A 63 11.11 -7.12 -0.29
C ASP A 63 9.72 -7.59 -0.73
N GLN A 64 8.65 -6.87 -0.35
CA GLN A 64 7.25 -7.20 -0.66
C GLN A 64 6.68 -6.37 -1.84
N HIS A 65 7.53 -5.81 -2.71
CA HIS A 65 7.12 -4.89 -3.77
C HIS A 65 6.33 -3.66 -3.29
N LYS A 66 6.52 -3.28 -2.02
CA LYS A 66 5.97 -2.04 -1.44
C LYS A 66 7.04 -0.97 -1.39
N ILE A 67 6.64 0.28 -1.48
CA ILE A 67 7.47 1.48 -1.46
C ILE A 67 7.32 2.16 -0.09
N ILE A 68 8.43 2.61 0.48
CA ILE A 68 8.45 3.47 1.68
C ILE A 68 9.31 4.71 1.46
N ILE A 69 8.98 5.79 2.15
CA ILE A 69 9.87 6.95 2.27
C ILE A 69 11.08 6.61 3.14
N THR A 70 12.26 7.07 2.75
CA THR A 70 13.48 6.90 3.54
C THR A 70 13.65 8.06 4.53
N GLU A 71 14.54 7.90 5.52
CA GLU A 71 14.92 9.03 6.39
C GLU A 71 15.43 10.23 5.59
N LYS A 72 16.19 9.98 4.51
CA LYS A 72 16.67 11.02 3.61
C LYS A 72 15.51 11.75 2.94
N GLY A 73 14.50 10.99 2.46
CA GLY A 73 13.28 11.55 1.89
C GLY A 73 12.50 12.42 2.90
N ASN A 74 12.32 11.93 4.12
CA ASN A 74 11.67 12.67 5.20
C ASN A 74 12.40 13.98 5.54
N ARG A 75 13.74 13.95 5.61
CA ARG A 75 14.55 15.16 5.85
C ARG A 75 14.37 16.18 4.73
N VAL A 76 14.46 15.75 3.47
CA VAL A 76 14.24 16.64 2.32
C VAL A 76 12.83 17.23 2.34
N LEU A 77 11.81 16.40 2.58
CA LEU A 77 10.44 16.87 2.72
C LEU A 77 10.32 17.94 3.80
N SER A 78 10.88 17.70 4.99
CA SER A 78 10.81 18.68 6.11
C SER A 78 11.49 20.01 5.81
N MET A 79 12.56 20.01 5.00
CA MET A 79 13.27 21.23 4.63
C MET A 79 12.55 22.06 3.57
N PHE A 80 11.68 21.45 2.78
CA PHE A 80 11.06 22.07 1.62
C PHE A 80 9.54 21.94 1.59
N ILE A 81 8.91 21.60 2.72
CA ILE A 81 7.46 21.45 2.84
C ILE A 81 6.73 22.72 2.41
N ASP A 82 7.28 23.89 2.74
CA ASP A 82 6.75 25.23 2.40
C ASP A 82 6.76 25.54 0.90
N ARG A 83 7.40 24.68 0.08
CA ARG A 83 7.36 24.81 -1.39
C ARG A 83 6.15 24.12 -2.01
N ILE A 84 5.40 23.35 -1.23
CA ILE A 84 4.15 22.75 -1.67
C ILE A 84 3.03 23.77 -1.40
N SER A 85 2.29 24.12 -2.44
CA SER A 85 1.12 24.98 -2.34
C SER A 85 0.11 24.42 -1.33
N GLU A 86 -0.45 25.32 -0.51
CA GLU A 86 -1.44 24.98 0.52
C GLU A 86 -2.63 24.24 -0.08
N ASP A 87 -3.12 24.67 -1.25
CA ASP A 87 -4.23 24.03 -1.98
C ASP A 87 -3.96 22.55 -2.29
N LYS A 88 -2.72 22.21 -2.70
CA LYS A 88 -2.33 20.82 -2.98
C LYS A 88 -2.24 20.00 -1.70
N ILE A 89 -1.68 20.57 -0.63
CA ILE A 89 -1.63 19.91 0.68
C ILE A 89 -3.05 19.64 1.18
N GLU A 90 -3.94 20.63 1.12
CA GLU A 90 -5.32 20.52 1.57
C GLU A 90 -6.09 19.48 0.77
N SER A 91 -5.96 19.47 -0.55
CA SER A 91 -6.57 18.48 -1.43
C SER A 91 -6.17 17.05 -1.04
N ILE A 92 -4.87 16.79 -0.86
CA ILE A 92 -4.37 15.48 -0.43
C ILE A 92 -4.84 15.16 0.99
N ASN A 93 -4.84 16.14 1.90
CA ASN A 93 -5.28 15.90 3.26
C ASN A 93 -6.75 15.48 3.30
N ASN A 94 -7.64 16.22 2.63
CA ASN A 94 -9.06 15.90 2.53
C ASN A 94 -9.30 14.51 1.93
N TYR A 95 -8.57 14.16 0.87
CA TYR A 95 -8.64 12.83 0.28
C TYR A 95 -8.20 11.75 1.27
N LEU A 96 -7.02 11.91 1.87
CA LEU A 96 -6.47 10.93 2.80
C LEU A 96 -7.35 10.79 4.03
N ASP A 97 -7.84 11.86 4.65
CA ASP A 97 -8.71 11.75 5.85
C ASP A 97 -10.00 10.98 5.57
N SER A 98 -10.57 11.12 4.38
CA SER A 98 -11.77 10.37 3.98
C SER A 98 -11.49 8.88 3.71
N LYS A 99 -10.27 8.50 3.33
CA LYS A 99 -9.92 7.15 2.87
C LYS A 99 -8.88 6.41 3.70
N LEU A 100 -8.18 7.05 4.64
CA LEU A 100 -7.00 6.50 5.32
C LEU A 100 -7.30 5.19 6.04
N ASN A 101 -8.45 5.09 6.68
CA ASN A 101 -8.87 3.87 7.38
C ASN A 101 -9.10 2.70 6.41
N SER A 102 -9.67 2.96 5.24
CA SER A 102 -9.86 1.96 4.19
C SER A 102 -8.53 1.56 3.57
N ILE A 103 -7.66 2.54 3.26
CA ILE A 103 -6.31 2.30 2.75
C ILE A 103 -5.50 1.45 3.73
N LYS A 104 -5.55 1.76 5.03
CA LYS A 104 -4.90 0.97 6.10
C LYS A 104 -5.38 -0.49 6.09
N LYS A 105 -6.69 -0.71 6.00
CA LYS A 105 -7.24 -2.07 5.92
C LYS A 105 -6.75 -2.81 4.67
N GLU A 106 -6.78 -2.18 3.51
CA GLU A 106 -6.36 -2.80 2.25
C GLU A 106 -4.86 -3.11 2.19
N VAL A 107 -4.02 -2.21 2.70
CA VAL A 107 -2.56 -2.42 2.75
C VAL A 107 -2.17 -3.56 3.69
N ASN A 108 -3.00 -3.81 4.70
CA ASN A 108 -2.79 -4.82 5.73
C ASN A 108 -3.36 -6.20 5.38
N ILE A 109 -4.23 -6.30 4.37
CA ILE A 109 -4.97 -7.52 4.05
C ILE A 109 -4.76 -7.87 2.57
N MET A 110 -4.00 -8.93 2.31
CA MET A 110 -3.82 -9.48 0.96
C MET A 110 -4.62 -10.77 0.81
N ALA A 111 -5.29 -10.93 -0.31
CA ALA A 111 -6.00 -12.16 -0.66
C ALA A 111 -6.11 -12.27 -2.18
N ASP A 112 -5.35 -13.21 -2.72
CA ASP A 112 -5.22 -13.48 -4.14
C ASP A 112 -5.20 -14.99 -4.38
N TYR A 113 -5.41 -15.41 -5.63
CA TYR A 113 -5.34 -16.82 -6.00
C TYR A 113 -4.77 -16.98 -7.41
N THR A 114 -4.05 -18.07 -7.63
CA THR A 114 -3.42 -18.41 -8.92
C THR A 114 -3.81 -19.82 -9.36
N LEU A 115 -3.96 -20.04 -10.67
CA LEU A 115 -4.17 -21.39 -11.21
C LEU A 115 -2.86 -22.17 -11.14
N GLU A 116 -2.83 -23.30 -10.42
CA GLU A 116 -1.65 -24.17 -10.33
C GLU A 116 -1.70 -25.29 -11.37
N ASN A 117 -2.85 -25.95 -11.51
CA ASN A 117 -3.08 -27.09 -12.41
C ASN A 117 -4.52 -27.09 -12.93
N LYS A 118 -4.87 -28.02 -13.83
CA LYS A 118 -6.27 -28.20 -14.30
C LYS A 118 -7.22 -28.27 -13.10
N ASP A 119 -8.05 -27.23 -12.97
CA ASP A 119 -9.04 -27.03 -11.92
C ASP A 119 -8.52 -26.93 -10.47
N THR A 120 -7.21 -26.75 -10.26
CA THR A 120 -6.61 -26.52 -8.93
C THR A 120 -6.08 -25.11 -8.82
N PHE A 121 -6.53 -24.39 -7.79
CA PHE A 121 -6.18 -23.00 -7.53
C PHE A 121 -5.45 -22.89 -6.19
N LEU A 122 -4.34 -22.16 -6.17
CA LEU A 122 -3.61 -21.83 -4.96
C LEU A 122 -4.09 -20.47 -4.45
N VAL A 123 -4.79 -20.46 -3.34
CA VAL A 123 -5.20 -19.26 -2.61
C VAL A 123 -4.06 -18.82 -1.70
N SER A 124 -3.70 -17.54 -1.74
CA SER A 124 -2.70 -16.90 -0.87
C SER A 124 -3.35 -15.78 -0.07
N LEU A 125 -3.40 -15.94 1.24
CA LEU A 125 -3.98 -14.99 2.19
C LEU A 125 -2.87 -14.45 3.10
N LYS A 126 -2.79 -13.13 3.24
CA LYS A 126 -1.82 -12.49 4.12
C LYS A 126 -2.51 -11.46 5.01
N ALA A 127 -2.16 -11.47 6.28
CA ALA A 127 -2.46 -10.40 7.22
C ALA A 127 -1.15 -9.80 7.73
N THR A 128 -1.03 -8.49 7.59
CA THR A 128 0.10 -7.71 8.08
C THR A 128 -0.41 -6.54 8.91
N GLU A 129 0.35 -6.13 9.91
CA GLU A 129 0.04 -4.94 10.72
C GLU A 129 1.32 -4.13 10.88
N ASN A 130 1.30 -2.83 10.54
CA ASN A 130 2.47 -1.95 10.58
C ASN A 130 3.72 -2.58 9.93
N ASN A 131 3.52 -3.22 8.77
CA ASN A 131 4.55 -3.92 8.01
C ASN A 131 5.13 -5.20 8.67
N PHE A 132 4.57 -5.62 9.81
CA PHE A 132 4.86 -6.90 10.44
C PHE A 132 3.93 -7.99 9.89
N LEU A 133 4.49 -9.16 9.59
CA LEU A 133 3.70 -10.31 9.14
C LEU A 133 3.02 -10.97 10.34
N LEU A 134 1.69 -10.87 10.42
CA LEU A 134 0.91 -11.59 11.43
C LEU A 134 0.62 -13.02 10.99
N MET A 135 0.27 -13.21 9.72
CA MET A 135 -0.17 -14.49 9.19
C MET A 135 -0.01 -14.56 7.67
N ASP A 136 0.50 -15.68 7.17
CA ASP A 136 0.59 -16.02 5.74
C ASP A 136 0.04 -17.45 5.56
N ILE A 137 -1.03 -17.59 4.80
CA ILE A 137 -1.75 -18.85 4.59
C ILE A 137 -1.81 -19.14 3.09
N LYS A 138 -1.41 -20.35 2.71
CA LYS A 138 -1.55 -20.87 1.36
C LYS A 138 -2.40 -22.14 1.37
N LEU A 139 -3.43 -22.18 0.53
CA LEU A 139 -4.41 -23.27 0.47
C LEU A 139 -4.69 -23.64 -0.99
N SER A 140 -4.61 -24.92 -1.33
CA SER A 140 -5.03 -25.42 -2.64
C SER A 140 -6.52 -25.78 -2.61
N VAL A 141 -7.28 -25.30 -3.58
CA VAL A 141 -8.73 -25.53 -3.73
C VAL A 141 -9.07 -25.99 -5.14
N ASN A 142 -10.17 -26.73 -5.28
CA ASN A 142 -10.51 -27.43 -6.52
C ASN A 142 -11.51 -26.66 -7.41
N SER A 143 -11.71 -25.35 -7.16
CA SER A 143 -12.53 -24.51 -8.03
C SER A 143 -12.19 -23.02 -7.92
N ASN A 144 -12.36 -22.32 -9.03
CA ASN A 144 -12.24 -20.86 -9.09
C ASN A 144 -13.27 -20.17 -8.17
N LYS A 145 -14.46 -20.76 -8.05
CA LYS A 145 -15.55 -20.22 -7.23
C LYS A 145 -15.16 -20.22 -5.75
N GLU A 146 -14.63 -21.34 -5.26
CA GLU A 146 -14.17 -21.50 -3.88
C GLU A 146 -12.97 -20.57 -3.60
N ALA A 147 -12.00 -20.49 -4.52
CA ALA A 147 -10.86 -19.58 -4.41
C ALA A 147 -11.32 -18.12 -4.22
N LYS A 148 -12.24 -17.65 -5.07
CA LYS A 148 -12.82 -16.31 -4.96
C LYS A 148 -13.56 -16.09 -3.65
N GLU A 149 -14.35 -17.07 -3.22
CA GLU A 149 -15.13 -16.98 -1.98
C GLU A 149 -14.24 -16.84 -0.75
N ILE A 150 -13.17 -17.65 -0.67
CA ILE A 150 -12.18 -17.57 0.41
C ILE A 150 -11.50 -16.19 0.42
N CYS A 151 -11.06 -15.70 -0.74
CA CYS A 151 -10.45 -14.38 -0.84
C CYS A 151 -11.40 -13.26 -0.41
N SER A 152 -12.68 -13.31 -0.81
CA SER A 152 -13.68 -12.30 -0.40
C SER A 152 -13.90 -12.31 1.11
N LYS A 153 -14.12 -13.50 1.69
CA LYS A 153 -14.34 -13.67 3.13
C LYS A 153 -13.13 -13.19 3.94
N TRP A 154 -11.91 -13.42 3.46
CA TRP A 154 -10.70 -12.91 4.10
C TRP A 154 -10.62 -11.38 4.05
N LYS A 155 -10.90 -10.76 2.90
CA LYS A 155 -10.89 -9.29 2.76
C LYS A 155 -11.87 -8.61 3.72
N GLU A 156 -13.02 -9.23 3.94
CA GLU A 156 -14.06 -8.70 4.84
C GLU A 156 -13.75 -8.96 6.33
N ASN A 157 -13.15 -10.10 6.68
CA ASN A 157 -13.12 -10.61 8.06
C ASN A 157 -11.72 -10.99 8.59
N SER A 158 -10.63 -10.56 7.94
CA SER A 158 -9.25 -10.97 8.24
C SER A 158 -8.87 -10.91 9.72
N SER A 159 -9.22 -9.84 10.44
CA SER A 159 -8.91 -9.67 11.87
C SER A 159 -9.62 -10.71 12.75
N ALA A 160 -10.90 -10.96 12.47
CA ALA A 160 -11.67 -11.98 13.17
C ALA A 160 -11.17 -13.40 12.83
N MET A 161 -10.79 -13.64 11.57
CA MET A 161 -10.22 -14.91 11.12
C MET A 161 -8.86 -15.17 11.77
N TYR A 162 -7.97 -14.19 11.80
CA TYR A 162 -6.68 -14.26 12.49
C TYR A 162 -6.88 -14.67 13.97
N THR A 163 -7.77 -13.98 14.67
CA THR A 163 -8.07 -14.27 16.08
C THR A 163 -8.60 -15.69 16.27
N LYS A 164 -9.53 -16.13 15.40
CA LYS A 164 -10.07 -17.50 15.44
C LYS A 164 -8.98 -18.56 15.20
N ILE A 165 -8.16 -18.38 14.16
CA ILE A 165 -7.07 -19.30 13.83
C ILE A 165 -6.05 -19.36 14.98
N LEU A 166 -5.67 -18.19 15.51
CA LEU A 166 -4.76 -18.11 16.67
C LEU A 166 -5.32 -18.84 17.88
N ASN A 167 -6.61 -18.69 18.17
CA ASN A 167 -7.27 -19.39 19.27
C ASN A 167 -7.31 -20.90 19.05
N ILE A 168 -7.66 -21.35 17.84
CA ILE A 168 -7.65 -22.79 17.47
C ILE A 168 -6.25 -23.39 17.67
N LEU A 169 -5.20 -22.67 17.28
CA LEU A 169 -3.82 -23.14 17.44
C LEU A 169 -3.34 -23.13 18.90
N LYS A 170 -3.86 -22.22 19.73
CA LYS A 170 -3.55 -22.14 21.16
C LYS A 170 -4.33 -23.16 21.99
N SER A 171 -5.56 -23.49 21.58
CA SER A 171 -6.36 -24.53 22.22
C SER A 171 -5.77 -25.89 21.87
N THR A 172 -4.74 -26.29 22.60
CA THR A 172 -4.34 -27.69 22.68
C THR A 172 -5.33 -28.33 23.64
N ASN A 173 -6.09 -29.32 23.19
CA ASN A 173 -6.88 -30.13 24.10
C ASN A 173 -5.93 -30.72 25.16
N GLU A 174 -6.04 -30.24 26.40
CA GLU A 174 -5.62 -30.99 27.57
C GLU A 174 -6.52 -32.24 27.60
N ASN A 175 -5.98 -33.35 27.07
CA ASN A 175 -6.52 -34.68 27.32
C ASN A 175 -6.17 -35.11 28.75
#